data_AF-S9PA52-F1
#
_entry.id   AF-S9PA52-F1
#
_cell.length_a   1.000
_cell.length_b   1.000
_cell.length_c   1.000
_cell.angle_alpha   90.00
_cell.angle_beta   90.00
_cell.angle_gamma   90.00
#
_symmetry.space_group_name_H-M   'P 1'
#
loop_
_entity.id
_entity.type
_entity.pdbx_description
1 polymer ?
#
loop_
_entity_poly.entity_id
_entity_poly.type
_entity_poly.pdbx_seq_one_letter_code
_entity_poly.pdbx_strand_id
1 'polypeptide(L)'
;METSPGLSPEAVKRVFDQQRPALASCMRLLTEEAPRENTPWTPPPDVDDRILLRFEVGRDGKVLDDARGGHIPHVGGLYLERNCVMLLVRSWVFPAFPARQGEEVKVEIEARFSTTAAERKAELARIREEFEALCRALSALGGGKPPTAQDTTQTIQRFLAERRGRLSSPTRSSLESLLHVNVPDMVSIYEHLALELLSTPVSCPTVHGWGRRQAP
;
A
#
# COMPACT_ATOMS: atom_id res chain seq x y z
N MET A 1 18.14 11.07 13.37
CA MET A 1 18.64 10.82 12.01
C MET A 1 20.13 10.63 12.13
N GLU A 2 20.59 9.42 11.84
CA GLU A 2 22.01 9.05 11.93
C GLU A 2 22.46 8.60 10.54
N THR A 3 23.60 9.12 10.09
CA THR A 3 24.26 8.71 8.86
C THR A 3 25.69 8.31 9.19
N SER A 4 26.19 7.23 8.58
CA SER A 4 27.63 7.02 8.54
C SER A 4 28.30 8.12 7.68
N PRO A 5 29.61 8.37 7.83
CA PRO A 5 30.30 9.40 7.05
C PRO A 5 30.07 9.23 5.55
N GLY A 6 29.64 10.30 4.86
CA GLY A 6 29.40 10.30 3.40
C GLY A 6 28.16 11.08 2.96
N LEU A 7 27.06 11.01 3.72
CA LEU A 7 25.86 11.84 3.52
C LEU A 7 25.60 12.69 4.76
N SER A 8 25.33 13.98 4.57
CA SER A 8 24.94 14.84 5.70
C SER A 8 23.52 14.51 6.17
N PRO A 9 23.24 14.63 7.49
CA PRO A 9 21.88 14.52 8.01
C PRO A 9 20.89 15.45 7.28
N GLU A 10 21.31 16.65 6.87
CA GLU A 10 20.46 17.60 6.14
C GLU A 10 20.09 17.10 4.75
N ALA A 11 20.99 16.40 4.06
CA ALA A 11 20.71 15.80 2.76
C ALA A 11 19.66 14.70 2.89
N VAL A 12 19.78 13.86 3.92
CA VAL A 12 18.80 12.80 4.19
C VAL A 12 17.45 13.40 4.59
N LYS A 13 17.44 14.42 5.46
CA LYS A 13 16.22 15.14 5.85
C LYS A 13 15.50 15.73 4.65
N ARG A 14 16.23 16.35 3.72
CA ARG A 14 15.65 16.96 2.52
C ARG A 14 14.95 15.91 1.64
N VAL A 15 15.58 14.77 1.40
CA VAL A 15 14.97 13.67 0.62
C VAL A 15 13.74 13.14 1.35
N PHE A 16 13.82 12.91 2.67
CA PHE A 16 12.68 12.47 3.46
C PHE A 16 11.50 13.45 3.38
N ASP A 17 11.72 14.75 3.59
CA ASP A 17 10.65 15.77 3.55
C ASP A 17 9.99 15.85 2.17
N GLN A 18 10.76 15.68 1.09
CA GLN A 18 10.23 15.65 -0.28
C GLN A 18 9.38 14.40 -0.55
N GLN A 19 9.73 13.26 0.04
CA GLN A 19 9.06 11.98 -0.16
C GLN A 19 7.94 11.72 0.86
N ARG A 20 7.89 12.51 1.94
CA ARG A 20 6.87 12.42 2.98
C ARG A 20 5.44 12.39 2.44
N PRO A 21 5.05 13.22 1.44
CA PRO A 21 3.70 13.12 0.86
C PRO A 21 3.43 11.77 0.17
N ALA A 22 4.44 11.14 -0.43
CA ALA A 22 4.29 9.83 -1.07
C ALA A 22 4.08 8.71 -0.04
N LEU A 23 4.67 8.81 1.16
CA LEU A 23 4.45 7.85 2.25
C LEU A 23 2.98 7.79 2.69
N ALA A 24 2.20 8.87 2.50
CA ALA A 24 0.76 8.85 2.79
C ALA A 24 -0.01 7.85 1.93
N SER A 25 0.49 7.51 0.74
CA SER A 25 -0.12 6.46 -0.10
C SER A 25 0.09 5.04 0.43
N CYS A 26 0.98 4.87 1.41
CA CYS A 26 1.27 3.59 2.06
C CYS A 26 0.57 3.43 3.39
N MET A 27 -0.47 4.22 3.70
CA MET A 27 -1.23 4.03 4.93
C MET A 27 -1.81 2.61 4.99
N ARG A 28 -1.61 1.93 6.13
CA ARG A 28 -2.33 0.72 6.50
C ARG A 28 -3.78 1.10 6.82
N LEU A 29 -4.71 0.33 6.25
CA LEU A 29 -6.14 0.63 6.35
C LEU A 29 -6.91 -0.41 7.17
N LEU A 30 -6.22 -1.28 7.91
CA LEU A 30 -6.85 -2.27 8.79
C LEU A 30 -7.05 -1.74 10.21
N THR A 31 -8.34 -1.53 10.51
CA THR A 31 -9.19 -1.98 11.63
C THR A 31 -8.64 -2.10 13.06
N GLU A 32 -9.52 -1.70 13.99
CA GLU A 32 -9.50 -1.74 15.47
C GLU A 32 -9.27 -3.12 16.14
N GLU A 33 -8.48 -4.00 15.54
CA GLU A 33 -7.98 -5.19 16.22
C GLU A 33 -6.47 -5.12 16.35
N ALA A 34 -6.01 -4.66 17.50
CA ALA A 34 -4.75 -5.18 18.04
C ALA A 34 -5.12 -6.22 19.12
N PRO A 35 -4.23 -7.15 19.55
CA PRO A 35 -3.10 -7.79 18.90
C PRO A 35 -3.02 -9.27 19.34
N ARG A 36 -1.98 -10.00 18.93
CA ARG A 36 -1.37 -11.05 19.75
C ARG A 36 0.14 -10.98 19.55
N GLU A 37 1.02 -10.85 20.54
CA GLU A 37 0.97 -10.76 22.02
C GLU A 37 1.61 -9.40 22.41
N ASN A 38 1.05 -8.46 23.17
CA ASN A 38 -0.06 -8.47 24.12
C ASN A 38 -0.73 -7.07 24.14
N THR A 39 -2.07 -7.04 24.05
CA THR A 39 -3.00 -5.94 24.37
C THR A 39 -3.55 -5.04 23.23
N PRO A 40 -4.89 -4.97 23.04
CA PRO A 40 -5.54 -4.14 22.02
C PRO A 40 -5.25 -2.68 22.24
N TRP A 41 -4.49 -2.06 21.34
CA TRP A 41 -4.21 -0.64 21.41
C TRP A 41 -5.23 0.15 20.59
N THR A 42 -6.10 0.85 21.29
CA THR A 42 -6.94 1.93 20.77
C THR A 42 -6.05 3.18 20.66
N PRO A 43 -5.86 3.79 19.48
CA PRO A 43 -5.03 4.99 19.39
C PRO A 43 -5.68 6.16 20.15
N PRO A 44 -4.98 6.79 21.12
CA PRO A 44 -5.34 8.12 21.56
C PRO A 44 -5.42 9.10 20.37
N PRO A 45 -6.23 10.16 20.48
CA PRO A 45 -6.42 11.15 19.43
C PRO A 45 -5.15 11.89 18.97
N ASP A 46 -4.04 11.77 19.73
CA ASP A 46 -2.81 12.54 19.58
C ASP A 46 -1.55 11.71 19.29
N VAL A 47 -1.69 10.47 18.81
CA VAL A 47 -0.51 9.63 18.60
C VAL A 47 0.15 9.99 17.28
N ASP A 48 1.24 10.73 17.36
CA ASP A 48 2.16 10.93 16.25
C ASP A 48 2.66 9.56 15.77
N ASP A 49 2.31 9.15 14.53
CA ASP A 49 2.85 7.92 13.98
C ASP A 49 4.38 8.05 13.89
N ARG A 50 5.10 7.00 14.25
CA ARG A 50 6.55 6.96 14.11
C ARG A 50 6.91 6.02 12.99
N ILE A 51 7.80 6.47 12.12
CA ILE A 51 8.44 5.64 11.11
C ILE A 51 9.91 5.49 11.47
N LEU A 52 10.37 4.25 11.51
CA LEU A 52 11.78 3.89 11.54
C LEU A 52 12.16 3.31 10.18
N LEU A 53 13.03 3.98 9.44
CA LEU A 53 13.61 3.49 8.18
C LEU A 53 15.09 3.22 8.37
N ARG A 54 15.55 2.02 8.00
CA ARG A 54 16.98 1.68 7.96
C ARG A 54 17.32 1.10 6.61
N PHE A 55 18.25 1.69 5.88
CA PHE A 55 18.69 1.22 4.56
C PHE A 55 20.10 1.73 4.26
N GLU A 56 20.68 1.24 3.18
CA GLU A 56 22.00 1.65 2.70
C GLU A 56 21.89 2.36 1.36
N VAL A 57 22.77 3.34 1.17
CA VAL A 57 22.85 4.14 -0.06
C VAL A 57 24.22 3.91 -0.70
N GLY A 58 24.21 3.58 -1.98
CA GLY A 58 25.42 3.47 -2.80
C GLY A 58 25.95 4.84 -3.21
N ARG A 59 27.20 4.90 -3.68
CA ARG A 59 27.88 6.14 -4.11
C ARG A 59 27.11 6.94 -5.18
N ASP A 60 26.28 6.27 -5.98
CA ASP A 60 25.45 6.87 -7.02
C ASP A 60 24.17 7.51 -6.47
N GLY A 61 24.01 7.49 -5.14
CA GLY A 61 22.87 8.05 -4.43
C GLY A 61 21.65 7.13 -4.39
N LYS A 62 21.73 5.90 -4.92
CA LYS A 62 20.60 4.97 -4.93
C LYS A 62 20.56 4.12 -3.68
N VAL A 63 19.35 3.82 -3.22
CA VAL A 63 19.14 2.83 -2.17
C VAL A 63 19.50 1.44 -2.70
N LEU A 64 20.32 0.72 -1.93
CA LEU A 64 20.75 -0.64 -2.27
C LEU A 64 19.63 -1.64 -1.96
N ASP A 65 19.45 -2.62 -2.85
CA ASP A 65 18.44 -3.67 -2.71
C ASP A 65 19.15 -5.02 -2.65
N ASP A 66 19.48 -5.50 -1.45
CA ASP A 66 20.19 -6.78 -1.32
C ASP A 66 19.22 -7.94 -1.01
N ALA A 67 19.07 -8.82 -2.00
CA ALA A 67 18.24 -10.03 -1.95
C ALA A 67 18.79 -11.12 -1.01
N ARG A 68 19.95 -10.91 -0.38
CA ARG A 68 20.67 -11.90 0.46
C ARG A 68 20.45 -11.75 1.97
N GLY A 69 19.46 -10.96 2.40
CA GLY A 69 18.94 -11.00 3.77
C GLY A 69 19.67 -10.14 4.82
N GLY A 70 20.69 -9.36 4.44
CA GLY A 70 21.41 -8.47 5.36
C GLY A 70 20.94 -7.00 5.38
N HIS A 71 20.41 -6.50 4.26
CA HIS A 71 20.28 -5.05 3.99
C HIS A 71 18.86 -4.62 3.63
N ILE A 72 17.84 -5.39 4.04
CA ILE A 72 16.43 -5.10 3.72
C ILE A 72 16.01 -3.81 4.43
N PRO A 73 15.39 -2.85 3.73
CA PRO A 73 14.83 -1.66 4.36
C PRO A 73 13.91 -2.05 5.52
N HIS A 74 14.31 -1.73 6.75
CA HIS A 74 13.47 -1.99 7.92
C HIS A 74 12.48 -0.84 8.05
N VAL A 75 11.18 -1.15 8.07
CA VAL A 75 10.11 -0.19 8.29
C VAL A 75 9.40 -0.56 9.59
N GLY A 76 9.59 0.24 10.63
CA GLY A 76 8.81 0.16 11.87
C GLY A 76 7.75 1.25 11.89
N GLY A 77 6.47 0.87 11.90
CA GLY A 77 5.35 1.81 11.98
C GLY A 77 4.01 1.07 12.03
N LEU A 78 3.07 1.56 12.86
CA LEU A 78 1.75 0.93 13.04
C LEU A 78 0.84 1.17 11.84
N TYR A 79 0.94 2.36 11.24
CA TYR A 79 -0.02 2.88 10.25
C TYR A 79 0.50 2.90 8.81
N LEU A 80 1.67 2.33 8.53
CA LEU A 80 2.20 2.24 7.19
C LEU A 80 2.38 0.77 6.78
N GLU A 81 1.96 0.45 5.56
CA GLU A 81 2.13 -0.86 4.97
C GLU A 81 3.60 -1.02 4.58
N ARG A 82 4.24 -1.99 5.23
CA ARG A 82 5.69 -2.20 5.15
C ARG A 82 6.16 -2.38 3.72
N ASN A 83 5.48 -3.20 2.90
CA ASN A 83 5.93 -3.48 1.54
C ASN A 83 5.83 -2.25 0.64
N CYS A 84 4.76 -1.48 0.75
CA CYS A 84 4.56 -0.22 0.06
C CYS A 84 5.65 0.79 0.42
N VAL A 85 5.96 0.95 1.72
CA VAL A 85 7.04 1.84 2.16
C VAL A 85 8.39 1.37 1.63
N MET A 86 8.70 0.07 1.70
CA MET A 86 9.95 -0.47 1.16
C MET A 86 10.07 -0.20 -0.35
N LEU A 87 9.00 -0.37 -1.12
CA LEU A 87 8.98 -0.07 -2.55
C LEU A 87 9.23 1.42 -2.83
N LEU A 88 8.61 2.32 -2.05
CA LEU A 88 8.87 3.75 -2.16
C LEU A 88 10.32 4.08 -1.81
N VAL A 89 10.84 3.57 -0.69
CA VAL A 89 12.22 3.84 -0.23
C VAL A 89 13.24 3.40 -1.28
N ARG A 90 13.03 2.25 -1.94
CA ARG A 90 13.89 1.78 -3.04
C ARG A 90 13.97 2.76 -4.22
N SER A 91 12.94 3.59 -4.42
CA SER A 91 12.92 4.60 -5.48
C SER A 91 13.58 5.92 -5.10
N TRP A 92 13.99 6.10 -3.83
CA TRP A 92 14.58 7.35 -3.37
C TRP A 92 16.00 7.53 -3.94
N VAL A 93 16.31 8.78 -4.26
CA VAL A 93 17.61 9.17 -4.79
C VAL A 93 18.19 10.26 -3.90
N PHE A 94 19.38 10.00 -3.39
CA PHE A 94 20.18 10.90 -2.58
C PHE A 94 21.24 11.58 -3.46
N PRO A 95 21.81 12.72 -3.01
CA PRO A 95 22.98 13.28 -3.66
C PRO A 95 24.12 12.27 -3.71
N ALA A 96 24.83 12.18 -4.84
CA ALA A 96 26.04 11.38 -4.94
C ALA A 96 27.11 11.92 -3.96
N PHE A 97 27.91 11.01 -3.43
CA PHE A 97 28.94 11.33 -2.44
C PHE A 97 30.28 10.68 -2.78
N PRO A 98 31.40 11.30 -2.39
CA PRO A 98 32.72 10.72 -2.61
C PRO A 98 32.90 9.50 -1.68
N ALA A 99 32.91 8.31 -2.26
CA ALA A 99 33.13 7.05 -1.58
C ALA A 99 34.03 6.13 -2.42
N ARG A 100 34.85 5.32 -1.76
CA ARG A 100 35.65 4.27 -2.41
C ARG A 100 34.74 3.17 -2.96
N GLN A 101 35.28 2.34 -3.85
CA GLN A 101 34.52 1.23 -4.42
C GLN A 101 34.16 0.23 -3.31
N GLY A 102 32.87 0.00 -3.07
CA GLY A 102 32.36 -0.83 -1.97
C GLY A 102 32.14 -0.10 -0.64
N GLU A 103 32.32 1.22 -0.59
CA GLU A 103 31.88 2.03 0.56
C GLU A 103 30.39 2.39 0.42
N GLU A 104 29.66 2.19 1.50
CA GLU A 104 28.21 2.32 1.59
C GLU A 104 27.86 3.24 2.76
N VAL A 105 26.78 4.01 2.62
CA VAL A 105 26.29 4.85 3.70
C VAL A 105 25.07 4.21 4.33
N LYS A 106 25.15 3.93 5.64
CA LYS A 106 24.01 3.49 6.45
C LYS A 106 23.19 4.72 6.82
N VAL A 107 21.90 4.65 6.52
CA VAL A 107 20.94 5.71 6.81
C VAL A 107 19.89 5.17 7.77
N GLU A 108 19.75 5.85 8.91
CA GLU A 108 18.68 5.61 9.87
C GLU A 108 17.82 6.87 10.04
N ILE A 109 16.53 6.72 9.73
CA ILE A 109 15.52 7.78 9.83
C ILE A 109 14.50 7.35 10.87
N GLU A 110 14.51 8.01 12.02
CA GLU A 110 13.38 8.03 12.95
C GLU A 110 12.65 9.36 12.76
N ALA A 111 11.40 9.29 12.29
CA ALA A 111 10.60 10.48 12.04
C ALA A 111 9.17 10.31 12.55
N ARG A 112 8.59 11.42 13.02
CA ARG A 112 7.14 11.51 13.24
C ARG A 112 6.46 11.70 11.90
N PHE A 113 5.67 10.72 11.50
CA PHE A 113 4.83 10.72 10.34
C PHE A 113 3.38 10.90 10.76
N SER A 114 2.98 12.10 11.20
CA SER A 114 1.57 12.34 11.51
C SER A 114 0.75 12.30 10.21
N THR A 115 -0.08 11.28 10.03
CA THR A 115 -1.21 11.36 9.09
C THR A 115 -2.34 12.10 9.80
N THR A 116 -2.87 13.16 9.19
CA THR A 116 -4.03 13.85 9.76
C THR A 116 -5.27 12.97 9.63
N ALA A 117 -6.24 13.13 10.51
CA ALA A 117 -7.55 12.47 10.37
C ALA A 117 -8.22 12.81 9.01
N ALA A 118 -7.95 14.01 8.48
CA ALA A 118 -8.43 14.44 7.16
C ALA A 118 -7.79 13.65 6.02
N GLU A 119 -6.48 13.41 6.05
CA GLU A 119 -5.76 12.61 5.05
C GLU A 119 -6.19 11.15 5.08
N ARG A 120 -6.36 10.56 6.28
CA ARG A 120 -6.91 9.21 6.43
C ARG A 120 -8.33 9.10 5.85
N LYS A 121 -9.18 10.08 6.15
CA LYS A 121 -10.55 10.14 5.62
C LYS A 121 -10.57 10.31 4.10
N ALA A 122 -9.69 11.15 3.55
CA ALA A 122 -9.55 11.34 2.11
C ALA A 122 -9.10 10.04 1.41
N GLU A 123 -8.19 9.29 2.04
CA GLU A 123 -7.72 8.02 1.50
C GLU A 123 -8.80 6.94 1.50
N LEU A 124 -9.49 6.78 2.63
CA LEU A 124 -10.63 5.87 2.72
C LEU A 124 -11.73 6.23 1.71
N ALA A 125 -12.00 7.52 1.51
CA ALA A 125 -12.95 7.98 0.51
C ALA A 125 -12.50 7.63 -0.92
N ARG A 126 -11.22 7.83 -1.23
CA ARG A 126 -10.62 7.48 -2.53
C ARG A 126 -10.73 5.97 -2.80
N ILE A 127 -10.38 5.14 -1.84
CA ILE A 127 -10.42 3.68 -2.00
C ILE A 127 -11.87 3.21 -2.15
N ARG A 128 -12.79 3.79 -1.37
CA ARG A 128 -14.22 3.50 -1.53
C ARG A 128 -14.69 3.85 -2.94
N GLU A 129 -14.33 5.01 -3.46
CA GLU A 129 -14.67 5.41 -4.83
C GLU A 129 -14.16 4.41 -5.86
N GLU A 130 -12.94 3.90 -5.70
CA GLU A 130 -12.34 2.92 -6.62
C GLU A 130 -13.03 1.55 -6.54
N PHE A 131 -13.38 1.07 -5.33
CA PHE A 131 -14.15 -0.17 -5.18
C PHE A 131 -15.58 -0.04 -5.72
N GLU A 132 -16.23 1.11 -5.52
CA GLU A 132 -17.53 1.40 -6.11
C GLU A 132 -17.46 1.51 -7.64
N ALA A 133 -16.39 2.11 -8.17
CA ALA A 133 -16.17 2.20 -9.61
C ALA A 133 -15.93 0.81 -10.23
N LEU A 134 -15.13 -0.04 -9.57
CA LEU A 134 -14.98 -1.44 -9.98
C LEU A 134 -16.30 -2.20 -9.90
N CYS A 135 -17.08 -2.01 -8.83
CA CYS A 135 -18.41 -2.60 -8.70
C CYS A 135 -19.33 -2.20 -9.86
N ARG A 136 -19.35 -0.92 -10.25
CA ARG A 136 -20.13 -0.44 -11.40
C ARG A 136 -19.65 -1.08 -12.71
N ALA A 137 -18.35 -1.16 -12.92
CA ALA A 137 -17.76 -1.76 -14.11
C ALA A 137 -18.14 -3.25 -14.23
N LEU A 138 -18.04 -4.00 -13.13
CA LEU A 138 -18.45 -5.40 -13.07
C LEU A 138 -19.97 -5.55 -13.25
N SER A 139 -20.77 -4.74 -12.55
CA SER A 139 -22.23 -4.81 -12.64
C SER A 139 -22.78 -4.55 -14.04
N ALA A 140 -22.03 -3.82 -14.88
CA ALA A 140 -22.36 -3.61 -16.29
C ALA A 140 -22.30 -4.89 -17.14
N LEU A 141 -21.65 -5.96 -16.66
CA LEU A 141 -21.67 -7.29 -17.29
C LEU A 141 -23.03 -8.00 -17.13
N GLY A 142 -23.92 -7.47 -16.28
CA GLY A 142 -25.30 -7.91 -16.16
C GLY A 142 -25.64 -8.64 -14.86
N GLY A 143 -26.93 -8.71 -14.56
CA GLY A 143 -27.48 -9.42 -13.40
C GLY A 143 -28.05 -10.79 -13.74
N GLY A 144 -28.01 -11.72 -12.78
CA GLY A 144 -28.73 -12.99 -12.86
C GLY A 144 -27.85 -14.23 -13.01
N LYS A 145 -26.99 -14.28 -14.03
CA LYS A 145 -25.99 -15.35 -14.18
C LYS A 145 -24.59 -14.76 -14.01
N PRO A 146 -23.65 -15.47 -13.36
CA PRO A 146 -22.24 -15.08 -13.36
C PRO A 146 -21.74 -14.89 -14.80
N PRO A 147 -21.05 -13.77 -15.12
CA PRO A 147 -20.37 -13.60 -16.40
C PRO A 147 -19.31 -14.69 -16.62
N THR A 148 -18.76 -14.76 -17.83
CA THR A 148 -17.62 -15.64 -18.04
C THR A 148 -16.39 -15.11 -17.30
N ALA A 149 -15.46 -16.01 -16.96
CA ALA A 149 -14.17 -15.61 -16.40
C ALA A 149 -13.44 -14.64 -17.34
N GLN A 150 -13.54 -14.86 -18.66
CA GLN A 150 -12.95 -13.98 -19.67
C GLN A 150 -13.51 -12.55 -19.62
N ASP A 151 -14.83 -12.39 -19.59
CA ASP A 151 -15.46 -11.06 -19.52
C ASP A 151 -15.09 -10.31 -18.23
N THR A 152 -15.01 -11.06 -17.14
CA THR A 152 -14.62 -10.55 -15.82
C THR A 152 -13.17 -10.08 -15.83
N THR A 153 -12.23 -10.93 -16.29
CA THR A 153 -10.81 -10.59 -16.41
C THR A 153 -10.60 -9.38 -17.31
N GLN A 154 -11.25 -9.33 -18.49
CA GLN A 154 -11.12 -8.18 -19.40
C GLN A 154 -11.65 -6.89 -18.77
N THR A 155 -12.74 -6.95 -18.02
CA THR A 155 -13.31 -5.79 -17.32
C THR A 155 -12.37 -5.26 -16.25
N ILE A 156 -11.78 -6.15 -15.44
CA ILE A 156 -10.82 -5.77 -14.40
C ILE A 156 -9.53 -5.23 -15.04
N GLN A 157 -9.02 -5.84 -16.11
CA GLN A 157 -7.85 -5.33 -16.84
C GLN A 157 -8.08 -3.92 -17.38
N ARG A 158 -9.24 -3.68 -18.00
CA ARG A 158 -9.61 -2.34 -18.49
C ARG A 158 -9.69 -1.34 -17.32
N PHE A 159 -10.34 -1.71 -16.23
CA PHE A 159 -10.41 -0.88 -15.03
C PHE A 159 -9.02 -0.50 -14.50
N LEU A 160 -8.14 -1.49 -14.34
CA LEU A 160 -6.77 -1.29 -13.89
C LEU A 160 -5.97 -0.40 -14.84
N ALA A 161 -6.15 -0.55 -16.16
CA ALA A 161 -5.49 0.29 -17.15
C ALA A 161 -5.96 1.75 -17.10
N GLU A 162 -7.27 1.99 -16.97
CA GLU A 162 -7.87 3.33 -16.88
C GLU A 162 -7.51 4.05 -15.57
N ARG A 163 -7.35 3.30 -14.48
CA ARG A 163 -7.16 3.85 -13.11
C ARG A 163 -5.73 3.73 -12.58
N ARG A 164 -4.79 3.17 -13.36
CA ARG A 164 -3.42 2.84 -12.90
C ARG A 164 -2.69 3.97 -12.17
N GLY A 165 -2.84 5.21 -12.63
CA GLY A 165 -2.18 6.39 -12.03
C GLY A 165 -2.86 6.94 -10.77
N ARG A 166 -4.08 6.48 -10.46
CA ARG A 166 -4.88 6.92 -9.30
C ARG A 166 -4.92 5.89 -8.17
N LEU A 167 -4.71 4.62 -8.49
CA LEU A 167 -4.67 3.54 -7.53
C LEU A 167 -3.38 3.61 -6.70
N SER A 168 -3.50 3.53 -5.38
CA SER A 168 -2.35 3.27 -4.53
C SER A 168 -1.77 1.88 -4.86
N SER A 169 -0.47 1.68 -4.61
CA SER A 169 0.16 0.37 -4.84
C SER A 169 -0.56 -0.79 -4.14
N PRO A 170 -1.00 -0.69 -2.86
CA PRO A 170 -1.73 -1.77 -2.21
C PRO A 170 -3.08 -2.03 -2.88
N THR A 171 -3.89 -1.00 -3.16
CA THR A 171 -5.18 -1.19 -3.84
C THR A 171 -4.99 -1.82 -5.22
N ARG A 172 -3.99 -1.38 -6.00
CA ARG A 172 -3.70 -1.97 -7.30
C ARG A 172 -3.35 -3.46 -7.18
N SER A 173 -2.43 -3.81 -6.28
CA SER A 173 -2.00 -5.22 -6.09
C SER A 173 -3.16 -6.09 -5.63
N SER A 174 -4.01 -5.59 -4.72
CA SER A 174 -5.23 -6.26 -4.28
C SER A 174 -6.18 -6.50 -5.46
N LEU A 175 -6.41 -5.51 -6.32
CA LEU A 175 -7.29 -5.66 -7.48
C LEU A 175 -6.70 -6.55 -8.59
N GLU A 176 -5.38 -6.56 -8.76
CA GLU A 176 -4.69 -7.47 -9.69
C GLU A 176 -4.88 -8.95 -9.30
N SER A 177 -5.05 -9.25 -8.01
CA SER A 177 -5.32 -10.62 -7.54
C SER A 177 -6.63 -11.21 -8.08
N LEU A 178 -7.57 -10.35 -8.50
CA LEU A 178 -8.86 -10.75 -9.05
C LEU A 178 -8.76 -11.26 -10.50
N LEU A 179 -7.64 -11.05 -11.20
CA LEU A 179 -7.50 -11.32 -12.64
C LEU A 179 -7.45 -12.80 -13.02
N HIS A 180 -7.11 -13.66 -12.05
CA HIS A 180 -6.73 -15.06 -12.32
C HIS A 180 -7.55 -16.08 -11.52
N VAL A 181 -8.73 -15.68 -11.06
CA VAL A 181 -9.63 -16.52 -10.26
C VAL A 181 -10.97 -16.73 -10.96
N ASN A 182 -11.69 -17.77 -10.57
CA ASN A 182 -13.07 -17.97 -11.05
C ASN A 182 -14.00 -16.88 -10.46
N VAL A 183 -15.19 -16.72 -11.03
CA VAL A 183 -16.12 -15.65 -10.63
C VAL A 183 -16.56 -15.75 -9.16
N PRO A 184 -16.94 -16.91 -8.61
CA PRO A 184 -17.26 -17.03 -7.18
C PRO A 184 -16.12 -16.65 -6.23
N ASP A 185 -14.89 -17.06 -6.52
CA ASP A 185 -13.71 -16.71 -5.75
C ASP A 185 -13.39 -15.23 -5.89
N MET A 186 -13.53 -14.66 -7.09
CA MET A 186 -13.41 -13.22 -7.34
C MET A 186 -14.37 -12.42 -6.46
N VAL A 187 -15.64 -12.83 -6.36
CA VAL A 187 -16.64 -12.17 -5.50
C VAL A 187 -16.19 -12.22 -4.04
N SER A 188 -15.75 -13.39 -3.57
CA SER A 188 -15.30 -13.57 -2.18
C SER A 188 -14.06 -12.73 -1.87
N ILE A 189 -13.09 -12.71 -2.78
CA ILE A 189 -11.86 -11.90 -2.64
C ILE A 189 -12.20 -10.41 -2.72
N TYR A 190 -13.06 -9.98 -3.64
CA TYR A 190 -13.50 -8.58 -3.74
C TYR A 190 -14.16 -8.11 -2.44
N GLU A 191 -15.08 -8.89 -1.87
CA GLU A 191 -15.77 -8.57 -0.62
C GLU A 191 -14.81 -8.54 0.56
N HIS A 192 -13.89 -9.50 0.63
CA HIS A 192 -12.86 -9.55 1.65
C HIS A 192 -11.95 -8.33 1.56
N LEU A 193 -11.43 -8.00 0.37
CA LEU A 193 -10.57 -6.85 0.15
C LEU A 193 -11.29 -5.53 0.45
N ALA A 194 -12.57 -5.40 0.08
CA ALA A 194 -13.36 -4.22 0.41
C ALA A 194 -13.52 -4.06 1.93
N LEU A 195 -13.80 -5.17 2.63
CA LEU A 195 -13.93 -5.18 4.09
C LEU A 195 -12.58 -4.87 4.77
N GLU A 196 -11.50 -5.48 4.32
CA GLU A 196 -10.14 -5.26 4.83
C GLU A 196 -9.68 -3.81 4.65
N LEU A 197 -9.93 -3.21 3.49
CA LEU A 197 -9.41 -1.87 3.17
C LEU A 197 -10.33 -0.72 3.62
N LEU A 198 -11.63 -0.96 3.79
CA LEU A 198 -12.60 0.10 4.10
C LEU A 198 -13.30 -0.05 5.45
N SER A 199 -13.08 -1.17 6.15
CA SER A 199 -13.77 -1.53 7.41
C SER A 199 -15.31 -1.50 7.30
N THR A 200 -15.83 -1.39 6.08
CA THR A 200 -17.24 -1.22 5.75
C THR A 200 -17.49 -1.88 4.40
N PRO A 201 -18.57 -2.65 4.25
CA PRO A 201 -18.87 -3.30 2.98
C PRO A 201 -19.21 -2.26 1.92
N VAL A 202 -18.66 -2.44 0.71
CA VAL A 202 -19.10 -1.71 -0.48
C VAL A 202 -20.31 -2.44 -1.04
N SER A 203 -21.45 -1.74 -1.15
CA SER A 203 -22.68 -2.35 -1.65
C SER A 203 -22.53 -2.69 -3.14
N CYS A 204 -22.42 -3.97 -3.46
CA CYS A 204 -22.33 -4.45 -4.84
C CYS A 204 -23.30 -5.62 -5.11
N PRO A 205 -24.62 -5.37 -5.11
CA PRO A 205 -25.64 -6.44 -5.10
C PRO A 205 -25.58 -7.37 -6.31
N THR A 206 -25.23 -6.85 -7.49
CA THR A 206 -25.09 -7.65 -8.71
C THR A 206 -23.94 -8.65 -8.60
N VAL A 207 -22.75 -8.16 -8.23
CA VAL A 207 -21.53 -8.98 -8.07
C VAL A 207 -21.72 -10.01 -6.95
N HIS A 208 -22.26 -9.56 -5.82
CA HIS A 208 -22.62 -10.43 -4.70
C HIS A 208 -23.59 -11.56 -5.11
N GLY A 209 -24.55 -11.22 -5.98
CA GLY A 209 -25.50 -12.17 -6.54
C GLY A 209 -24.88 -13.27 -7.43
N TRP A 210 -23.64 -13.11 -7.88
CA TRP A 210 -22.91 -14.14 -8.62
C TRP A 210 -22.27 -15.19 -7.71
N GLY A 211 -21.85 -14.80 -6.49
CA GLY A 211 -21.26 -15.72 -5.52
C GLY A 211 -22.28 -16.61 -4.80
N ARG A 212 -23.53 -16.13 -4.62
CA ARG A 212 -24.58 -16.83 -3.85
C ARG A 212 -25.36 -17.92 -4.61
N ARG A 213 -25.09 -18.16 -5.90
CA ARG A 213 -25.91 -19.08 -6.74
C ARG A 213 -25.24 -20.42 -7.09
N GLN A 214 -24.31 -20.90 -6.27
CA GLN A 214 -23.70 -22.23 -6.42
C GLN A 214 -23.76 -23.07 -5.14
N ALA A 215 -24.86 -23.00 -4.39
CA ALA A 215 -25.23 -24.09 -3.49
C ALA A 215 -26.30 -24.95 -4.18
N PRO A 216 -26.06 -26.26 -4.39
CA PRO A 216 -27.11 -27.18 -4.84
C PRO A 216 -28.26 -27.28 -3.83
#